data_AF-A0A2P2C5R2-F1
#
_entry.id   AF-A0A2P2C5R2-F1
#
_cell.length_a   1.000
_cell.length_b   1.000
_cell.length_c   1.000
_cell.angle_alpha   90.00
_cell.angle_beta   90.00
_cell.angle_gamma   90.00
#
_symmetry.space_group_name_H-M   'P 1'
#
loop_
_entity.id
_entity.type
_entity.pdbx_description
1 polymer ?
#
loop_
_entity_poly.entity_id
_entity_poly.type
_entity_poly.pdbx_seq_one_letter_code
_entity_poly.pdbx_strand_id
1 'polypeptide(L)'
;MTVWAVLEAIGTIVAVINGLYQFGKNVEEFSGNPTDVNRQRYLSTYAAVLQSRNQILAAQTSILAAISDLDARIFRQVMADTLGDSDTAVQNLNEWHRSGSDASRALALDRSAGAVADMLRYVDVYPRPSIVFAHVEILTCRLAVLCEVDKQFAQSATTRAPLQAGIGLIRDAANEIESAVRRANTVRVFERRTSRPDPDDPGSTIYFVSAEVSYRNLIHTVSYTRSIGPYELGDDAYAQELRAARADAEAARHWGTVADIAHARVPELRQTAATLESIVRRSELQTLSSELDYSPTVVEDALYVQRRQELGVAEAARALVSGSTALADARPQLAVAIGQLAEDESASDAESLAAVIQEIRRGLTPAGGAREG
;
A
#
# COMPACT_ATOMS: atom_id res chain seq x y z
N MET A 1 -31.54 13.92 0.87
CA MET A 1 -30.86 14.35 2.12
C MET A 1 -29.39 14.70 1.90
N THR A 2 -28.60 13.95 1.11
CA THR A 2 -27.15 14.16 0.90
C THR A 2 -26.78 15.51 0.26
N VAL A 3 -27.51 15.97 -0.76
CA VAL A 3 -27.23 17.26 -1.44
C VAL A 3 -27.37 18.47 -0.50
N TRP A 4 -28.34 18.45 0.42
CA TRP A 4 -28.59 19.56 1.33
C TRP A 4 -27.50 19.68 2.41
N ALA A 5 -27.04 18.55 2.95
CA ALA A 5 -25.94 18.51 3.91
C ALA A 5 -24.61 19.02 3.32
N VAL A 6 -24.33 18.73 2.04
CA VAL A 6 -23.15 19.25 1.35
C VAL A 6 -23.25 20.76 1.13
N LEU A 7 -24.41 21.27 0.73
CA LEU A 7 -24.63 22.71 0.54
C LEU A 7 -24.50 23.49 1.87
N GLU A 8 -25.03 22.95 2.96
CA GLU A 8 -24.93 23.55 4.30
C GLU A 8 -23.49 23.56 4.84
N ALA A 9 -22.75 22.48 4.61
CA ALA A 9 -21.33 22.38 4.96
C ALA A 9 -20.46 23.35 4.13
N ILE A 10 -20.71 23.49 2.82
CA ILE A 10 -20.03 24.49 1.97
C ILE A 10 -20.37 25.91 2.45
N GLY A 11 -21.63 26.19 2.76
CA GLY A 11 -22.05 27.49 3.31
C GLY A 11 -21.32 27.85 4.61
N THR A 12 -21.13 26.86 5.49
CA THR A 12 -20.38 27.01 6.74
C THR A 12 -18.90 27.31 6.49
N ILE A 13 -18.25 26.60 5.55
CA ILE A 13 -16.84 26.83 5.18
C ILE A 13 -16.66 28.24 4.60
N VAL A 14 -17.56 28.69 3.72
CA VAL A 14 -17.51 30.03 3.13
C VAL A 14 -17.66 31.12 4.19
N ALA A 15 -18.58 30.94 5.15
CA ALA A 15 -18.76 31.86 6.26
C ALA A 15 -17.50 31.96 7.15
N VAL A 16 -16.84 30.83 7.40
CA VAL A 16 -15.58 30.78 8.15
C VAL A 16 -14.43 31.48 7.40
N ILE A 17 -14.28 31.25 6.09
CA ILE A 17 -13.23 31.92 5.29
C ILE A 17 -13.39 33.44 5.33
N ASN A 18 -14.63 33.93 5.21
CA ASN A 18 -14.92 35.35 5.38
C ASN A 18 -14.55 35.88 6.79
N GLY A 19 -14.82 35.09 7.84
CA GLY A 19 -14.41 35.42 9.21
C GLY A 19 -12.88 35.50 9.38
N LEU A 20 -12.13 34.57 8.78
CA LEU A 20 -10.65 34.56 8.80
C LEU A 20 -10.04 35.73 8.02
N TYR A 21 -10.66 36.10 6.90
CA TYR A 21 -10.25 37.29 6.12
C TYR A 21 -10.41 38.58 6.93
N GLN A 22 -11.52 38.73 7.65
CA GLN A 22 -11.74 39.88 8.55
C GLN A 22 -10.78 39.86 9.76
N PHE A 23 -10.43 38.68 10.29
CA PHE A 23 -9.40 38.54 11.32
C PHE A 23 -8.03 39.04 10.84
N GLY A 24 -7.60 38.63 9.64
CA GLY A 24 -6.32 39.05 9.07
C GLY A 24 -6.18 40.59 8.99
N LYS A 25 -7.25 41.29 8.59
CA LYS A 25 -7.29 42.76 8.58
C LYS A 25 -7.14 43.37 9.98
N ASN A 26 -7.78 42.78 10.99
CA ASN A 26 -7.77 43.34 12.35
C ASN A 26 -6.44 43.07 13.09
N VAL A 27 -5.72 41.98 12.76
CA VAL A 27 -4.43 41.64 13.40
C VAL A 27 -3.32 42.64 13.05
N GLU A 28 -3.32 43.20 11.84
CA GLU A 28 -2.42 44.30 11.46
C GLU A 28 -2.64 45.56 12.33
N GLU A 29 -3.89 45.84 12.71
CA GLU A 29 -4.22 46.95 13.62
C GLU A 29 -3.79 46.67 15.07
N PHE A 30 -3.83 45.41 15.53
CA PHE A 30 -3.54 45.06 16.92
C PHE A 30 -2.04 44.99 17.25
N SER A 31 -1.20 44.60 16.29
CA SER A 31 0.26 44.51 16.47
C SER A 31 0.93 45.89 16.57
N GLY A 32 0.29 46.94 16.06
CA GLY A 32 0.79 48.32 16.12
C GLY A 32 0.60 49.03 17.48
N ASN A 33 -0.23 48.52 18.39
CA ASN A 33 -0.47 49.18 19.69
C ASN A 33 -0.95 48.19 20.80
N PRO A 34 -0.05 47.55 21.55
CA PRO A 34 -0.40 46.47 22.48
C PRO A 34 -0.93 47.01 23.82
N THR A 35 -2.23 47.28 23.87
CA THR A 35 -2.96 47.58 25.12
C THR A 35 -3.66 46.33 25.66
N ASP A 36 -4.03 46.29 26.95
CA ASP A 36 -4.79 45.17 27.55
C ASP A 36 -6.14 44.93 26.84
N VAL A 37 -6.76 46.00 26.33
CA VAL A 37 -7.98 45.92 25.51
C VAL A 37 -7.71 45.20 24.18
N ASN A 38 -6.59 45.49 23.52
CA ASN A 38 -6.20 44.83 22.28
C ASN A 38 -5.75 43.37 22.52
N ARG A 39 -5.18 43.07 23.69
CA ARG A 39 -4.87 41.70 24.12
C ARG A 39 -6.13 40.86 24.35
N GLN A 40 -7.16 41.40 24.99
CA GLN A 40 -8.46 40.74 25.13
C GLN A 40 -9.14 40.52 23.77
N ARG A 41 -9.12 41.51 22.88
CA ARG A 41 -9.65 41.39 21.51
C ARG A 41 -8.89 40.35 20.69
N TYR A 42 -7.57 40.25 20.84
CA TYR A 42 -6.77 39.21 20.21
C TYR A 42 -7.17 37.81 20.70
N LEU A 43 -7.30 37.61 22.03
CA LEU A 43 -7.69 36.32 22.61
C LEU A 43 -9.13 35.90 22.23
N SER A 44 -10.08 36.84 22.23
CA SER A 44 -11.46 36.55 21.79
C SER A 44 -11.50 36.16 20.32
N THR A 45 -10.70 36.81 19.49
CA THR A 45 -10.67 36.51 18.05
C THR A 45 -9.91 35.22 17.78
N TYR A 46 -8.84 34.92 18.52
CA TYR A 46 -8.16 33.62 18.47
C TYR A 46 -9.07 32.46 18.87
N ALA A 47 -9.90 32.63 19.91
CA ALA A 47 -10.92 31.66 20.29
C ALA A 47 -11.97 31.45 19.18
N ALA A 48 -12.40 32.52 18.51
CA ALA A 48 -13.29 32.44 17.36
C ALA A 48 -12.66 31.71 16.16
N VAL A 49 -11.35 31.86 15.93
CA VAL A 49 -10.59 31.13 14.90
C VAL A 49 -10.50 29.63 15.24
N LEU A 50 -10.27 29.27 16.51
CA LEU A 50 -10.31 27.88 16.95
C LEU A 50 -11.70 27.25 16.79
N GLN A 51 -12.76 27.99 17.14
CA GLN A 51 -14.15 27.55 16.93
C GLN A 51 -14.44 27.35 15.43
N SER A 52 -14.00 28.28 14.60
CA SER A 52 -14.12 28.20 13.14
C SER A 52 -13.39 26.99 12.55
N ARG A 53 -12.17 26.69 13.03
CA ARG A 53 -11.43 25.47 12.66
C ARG A 53 -12.23 24.21 13.01
N ASN A 54 -12.84 24.16 14.20
CA ASN A 54 -13.64 23.01 14.61
C ASN A 54 -14.91 22.86 13.77
N GLN A 55 -15.54 23.97 13.35
CA GLN A 55 -16.69 23.97 12.45
C GLN A 55 -16.32 23.47 11.04
N ILE A 56 -15.16 23.88 10.50
CA ILE A 56 -14.66 23.35 9.22
C ILE A 56 -14.41 21.83 9.33
N LEU A 57 -13.76 21.37 10.39
CA LEU A 57 -13.50 19.94 10.58
C LEU A 57 -14.80 19.14 10.70
N ALA A 58 -15.81 19.66 11.40
CA ALA A 58 -17.13 19.05 11.48
C ALA A 58 -17.84 19.02 10.11
N ALA A 59 -17.80 20.12 9.36
CA ALA A 59 -18.37 20.21 8.01
C ALA A 59 -17.68 19.24 7.03
N GLN A 60 -16.35 19.14 7.05
CA GLN A 60 -15.59 18.17 6.26
C GLN A 60 -15.98 16.72 6.61
N THR A 61 -16.12 16.42 7.90
CA THR A 61 -16.55 15.10 8.36
C THR A 61 -17.96 14.78 7.85
N SER A 62 -18.88 15.77 7.88
CA SER A 62 -20.24 15.61 7.38
C SER A 62 -20.30 15.42 5.86
N ILE A 63 -19.49 16.15 5.09
CA ILE A 63 -19.38 15.97 3.63
C ILE A 63 -18.85 14.57 3.31
N LEU A 64 -17.79 14.14 3.98
CA LEU A 64 -17.22 12.80 3.79
C LEU A 64 -18.22 11.70 4.13
N ALA A 65 -18.97 11.85 5.22
CA ALA A 65 -20.03 10.92 5.60
C ALA A 65 -21.16 10.87 4.55
N ALA A 66 -21.59 12.01 4.02
CA ALA A 66 -22.62 12.08 3.00
C ALA A 66 -22.18 11.47 1.65
N ILE A 67 -20.92 11.68 1.26
CA ILE A 67 -20.32 11.04 0.07
C ILE A 67 -20.23 9.53 0.29
N SER A 68 -19.75 9.10 1.47
CA SER A 68 -19.63 7.67 1.81
C SER A 68 -20.99 6.96 1.82
N ASP A 69 -22.05 7.62 2.31
CA ASP A 69 -23.42 7.06 2.29
C ASP A 69 -23.98 6.98 0.86
N LEU A 70 -23.74 8.01 0.03
CA LEU A 70 -24.14 8.00 -1.38
C LEU A 70 -23.41 6.88 -2.14
N ASP A 71 -22.10 6.76 -1.96
CA ASP A 71 -21.28 5.69 -2.53
C ASP A 71 -21.79 4.33 -2.09
N ALA A 72 -22.06 4.13 -0.79
CA ALA A 72 -22.59 2.88 -0.28
C ALA A 72 -23.98 2.53 -0.84
N ARG A 73 -24.82 3.52 -1.20
CA ARG A 73 -26.14 3.29 -1.80
C ARG A 73 -26.05 2.94 -3.28
N ILE A 74 -25.28 3.69 -4.06
CA ILE A 74 -25.09 3.40 -5.49
C ILE A 74 -24.38 2.05 -5.64
N PHE A 75 -23.34 1.82 -4.83
CA PHE A 75 -22.68 0.52 -4.76
C PHE A 75 -23.65 -0.60 -4.44
N ARG A 76 -24.46 -0.48 -3.37
CA ARG A 76 -25.48 -1.50 -3.04
C ARG A 76 -26.46 -1.76 -4.17
N GLN A 77 -26.88 -0.74 -4.91
CA GLN A 77 -27.82 -0.90 -6.01
C GLN A 77 -27.19 -1.65 -7.20
N VAL A 78 -26.00 -1.25 -7.63
CA VAL A 78 -25.25 -1.91 -8.72
C VAL A 78 -24.83 -3.34 -8.33
N MET A 79 -24.38 -3.52 -7.09
CA MET A 79 -24.02 -4.84 -6.57
C MET A 79 -25.25 -5.73 -6.40
N ALA A 80 -26.42 -5.20 -6.05
CA ALA A 80 -27.65 -6.00 -5.93
C ALA A 80 -28.06 -6.59 -7.28
N ASP A 81 -27.96 -5.83 -8.37
CA ASP A 81 -28.24 -6.34 -9.71
C ASP A 81 -27.26 -7.48 -10.08
N THR A 82 -25.97 -7.28 -9.78
CA THR A 82 -24.92 -8.27 -10.08
C THR A 82 -25.00 -9.53 -9.20
N LEU A 83 -25.38 -9.38 -7.94
CA LEU A 83 -25.68 -10.48 -7.01
C LEU A 83 -26.95 -11.23 -7.44
N GLY A 84 -27.98 -10.52 -7.89
CA GLY A 84 -29.20 -11.12 -8.44
C GLY A 84 -28.92 -11.96 -9.69
N ASP A 85 -28.01 -11.52 -10.56
CA ASP A 85 -27.55 -12.36 -11.67
C ASP A 85 -26.76 -13.59 -11.21
N SER A 86 -26.12 -13.53 -10.04
CA SER A 86 -25.36 -14.64 -9.45
C SER A 86 -26.31 -15.71 -8.94
N ASP A 87 -27.34 -15.28 -8.20
CA ASP A 87 -28.41 -16.16 -7.76
C ASP A 87 -29.15 -16.79 -8.95
N THR A 88 -29.41 -16.01 -10.00
CA THR A 88 -30.08 -16.52 -11.20
C THR A 88 -29.22 -17.52 -11.97
N ALA A 89 -27.90 -17.35 -12.02
CA ALA A 89 -27.01 -18.34 -12.63
C ALA A 89 -27.00 -19.66 -11.83
N VAL A 90 -27.02 -19.58 -10.50
CA VAL A 90 -27.16 -20.78 -9.65
C VAL A 90 -28.52 -21.44 -9.85
N GLN A 91 -29.60 -20.68 -10.02
CA GLN A 91 -30.92 -21.23 -10.37
C GLN A 91 -30.90 -21.94 -11.72
N ASN A 92 -30.27 -21.36 -12.74
CA ASN A 92 -30.11 -21.99 -14.06
C ASN A 92 -29.25 -23.26 -14.00
N LEU A 93 -28.19 -23.27 -13.18
CA LEU A 93 -27.39 -24.46 -12.89
C LEU A 93 -28.23 -25.56 -12.23
N ASN A 94 -29.02 -25.21 -11.21
CA ASN A 94 -29.92 -26.15 -10.54
C ASN A 94 -31.03 -26.67 -11.47
N GLU A 95 -31.49 -25.85 -12.42
CA GLU A 95 -32.43 -26.27 -13.46
C GLU A 95 -31.77 -27.22 -14.46
N TRP A 96 -30.52 -26.96 -14.87
CA TRP A 96 -29.76 -27.87 -15.71
C TRP A 96 -29.55 -29.23 -15.02
N HIS A 97 -29.17 -29.27 -13.74
CA HIS A 97 -29.05 -30.52 -12.99
C HIS A 97 -30.36 -31.32 -12.92
N ARG A 98 -31.51 -30.63 -12.83
CA ARG A 98 -32.83 -31.28 -12.78
C ARG A 98 -33.34 -31.74 -14.14
N SER A 99 -33.07 -30.98 -15.20
CA SER A 99 -33.67 -31.19 -16.53
C SER A 99 -32.74 -31.78 -17.58
N GLY A 100 -31.42 -31.68 -17.39
CA GLY A 100 -30.42 -31.98 -18.42
C GLY A 100 -30.42 -31.01 -19.61
N SER A 101 -31.15 -29.89 -19.54
CA SER A 101 -31.33 -28.96 -20.67
C SER A 101 -30.07 -28.17 -20.99
N ASP A 102 -29.58 -28.31 -22.24
CA ASP A 102 -28.45 -27.52 -22.76
C ASP A 102 -28.74 -26.02 -22.80
N ALA A 103 -30.01 -25.61 -22.94
CA ALA A 103 -30.39 -24.20 -22.88
C ALA A 103 -30.18 -23.61 -21.48
N SER A 104 -30.55 -24.34 -20.43
CA SER A 104 -30.32 -23.92 -19.04
C SER A 104 -28.82 -23.89 -18.71
N ARG A 105 -28.07 -24.87 -19.25
CA ARG A 105 -26.60 -24.91 -19.17
C ARG A 105 -25.97 -23.66 -19.80
N ALA A 106 -26.37 -23.32 -21.03
CA ALA A 106 -25.88 -22.14 -21.74
C ALA A 106 -26.21 -20.83 -21.01
N LEU A 107 -27.42 -20.70 -20.44
CA LEU A 107 -27.82 -19.54 -19.65
C LEU A 107 -27.04 -19.40 -18.34
N ALA A 108 -26.69 -20.50 -17.67
CA ALA A 108 -25.83 -20.46 -16.48
C ALA A 108 -24.40 -20.01 -16.82
N LEU A 109 -23.89 -20.48 -17.97
CA LEU A 109 -22.57 -20.12 -18.53
C LEU A 109 -22.50 -18.64 -18.88
N ASP A 110 -23.42 -18.15 -19.71
CA ASP A 110 -23.44 -16.78 -20.21
C ASP A 110 -23.54 -15.76 -19.07
N ARG A 111 -24.45 -16.00 -18.12
CA ARG A 111 -24.60 -15.13 -16.94
C ARG A 111 -23.39 -15.15 -16.01
N SER A 112 -22.63 -16.25 -15.97
CA SER A 112 -21.46 -16.34 -15.10
C SER A 112 -20.21 -15.72 -15.74
N ALA A 113 -19.98 -15.96 -17.03
CA ALA A 113 -18.85 -15.38 -17.75
C ALA A 113 -19.05 -13.88 -18.05
N GLY A 114 -20.23 -13.49 -18.51
CA GLY A 114 -20.57 -12.09 -18.82
C GLY A 114 -20.53 -11.18 -17.58
N ALA A 115 -21.08 -11.65 -16.45
CA ALA A 115 -21.11 -10.86 -15.22
C ALA A 115 -19.73 -10.56 -14.65
N VAL A 116 -18.75 -11.50 -14.76
CA VAL A 116 -17.36 -11.22 -14.32
C VAL A 116 -16.76 -10.10 -15.14
N ALA A 117 -17.00 -10.06 -16.45
CA ALA A 117 -16.51 -9.00 -17.32
C ALA A 117 -17.20 -7.65 -17.04
N ASP A 118 -18.51 -7.65 -16.79
CA ASP A 118 -19.26 -6.44 -16.44
C ASP A 118 -18.84 -5.86 -15.09
N MET A 119 -18.52 -6.72 -14.11
CA MET A 119 -18.00 -6.28 -12.81
C MET A 119 -16.71 -5.48 -12.92
N LEU A 120 -15.82 -5.87 -13.83
CA LEU A 120 -14.55 -5.17 -14.02
C LEU A 120 -14.73 -3.74 -14.55
N ARG A 121 -15.86 -3.42 -15.19
CA ARG A 121 -16.15 -2.05 -15.65
C ARG A 121 -16.35 -1.06 -14.51
N TYR A 122 -16.76 -1.54 -13.33
CA TYR A 122 -17.02 -0.69 -12.17
C TYR A 122 -15.76 -0.35 -11.36
N VAL A 123 -14.65 -1.03 -11.68
CA VAL A 123 -13.33 -0.82 -11.04
C VAL A 123 -12.76 0.55 -11.38
N ASP A 124 -13.06 1.06 -12.58
CA ASP A 124 -12.63 2.39 -13.03
C ASP A 124 -13.48 3.52 -12.43
N VAL A 125 -14.63 3.19 -11.83
CA VAL A 125 -15.60 4.16 -11.28
C VAL A 125 -15.45 4.31 -9.77
N TYR A 126 -15.12 3.22 -9.05
CA TYR A 126 -15.03 3.22 -7.59
C TYR A 126 -13.61 2.94 -7.09
N PRO A 127 -13.21 3.51 -5.95
CA PRO A 127 -11.94 3.13 -5.31
C PRO A 127 -11.91 1.62 -5.08
N ARG A 128 -10.86 0.96 -5.56
CA ARG A 128 -10.67 -0.51 -5.46
C ARG A 128 -10.92 -1.09 -4.06
N PRO A 129 -10.46 -0.47 -2.95
CA PRO A 129 -10.73 -0.98 -1.60
C PRO A 129 -12.21 -1.05 -1.22
N SER A 130 -13.06 -0.20 -1.81
CA SER A 130 -14.49 -0.12 -1.47
C SER A 130 -15.31 -1.26 -2.07
N ILE A 131 -14.85 -1.81 -3.20
CA ILE A 131 -15.62 -2.79 -3.99
C ILE A 131 -15.10 -4.23 -3.84
N VAL A 132 -13.89 -4.40 -3.29
CA VAL A 132 -13.17 -5.68 -3.31
C VAL A 132 -13.93 -6.80 -2.60
N PHE A 133 -14.61 -6.54 -1.48
CA PHE A 133 -15.29 -7.60 -0.74
C PHE A 133 -16.52 -8.15 -1.48
N ALA A 134 -17.31 -7.28 -2.09
CA ALA A 134 -18.43 -7.74 -2.91
C ALA A 134 -17.93 -8.39 -4.21
N HIS A 135 -16.80 -7.93 -4.75
CA HIS A 135 -16.13 -8.57 -5.87
C HIS A 135 -15.67 -10.00 -5.55
N VAL A 136 -15.10 -10.21 -4.35
CA VAL A 136 -14.73 -11.55 -3.86
C VAL A 136 -15.92 -12.50 -3.84
N GLU A 137 -17.05 -12.07 -3.29
CA GLU A 137 -18.26 -12.91 -3.18
C GLU A 137 -18.77 -13.34 -4.56
N ILE A 138 -18.94 -12.40 -5.48
CA ILE A 138 -19.44 -12.72 -6.81
C ILE A 138 -18.45 -13.57 -7.58
N LEU A 139 -17.17 -13.21 -7.57
CA LEU A 139 -16.15 -13.97 -8.30
C LEU A 139 -16.08 -15.42 -7.81
N THR A 140 -16.21 -15.64 -6.49
CA THR A 140 -16.25 -16.98 -5.90
C THR A 140 -17.49 -17.76 -6.36
N CYS A 141 -18.68 -17.15 -6.31
CA CYS A 141 -19.92 -17.77 -6.77
C CYS A 141 -19.87 -18.11 -8.27
N ARG A 142 -19.36 -17.20 -9.10
CA ARG A 142 -19.24 -17.43 -10.55
C ARG A 142 -18.23 -18.52 -10.88
N LEU A 143 -17.09 -18.53 -10.20
CA LEU A 143 -16.08 -19.56 -10.41
C LEU A 143 -16.62 -20.95 -10.05
N ALA A 144 -17.43 -21.06 -9.00
CA ALA A 144 -18.10 -22.31 -8.65
C ALA A 144 -19.04 -22.80 -9.77
N VAL A 145 -19.87 -21.91 -10.34
CA VAL A 145 -20.74 -22.26 -11.48
C VAL A 145 -19.92 -22.66 -12.71
N LEU A 146 -18.85 -21.93 -13.03
CA LEU A 146 -17.99 -22.24 -14.18
C LEU A 146 -17.32 -23.61 -14.04
N CYS A 147 -16.83 -23.97 -12.85
CA CYS A 147 -16.22 -25.28 -12.60
C CYS A 147 -17.18 -26.45 -12.86
N GLU A 148 -18.47 -26.26 -12.62
CA GLU A 148 -19.50 -27.29 -12.84
C GLU A 148 -19.98 -27.34 -14.30
N VAL A 149 -20.20 -26.18 -14.91
CA VAL A 149 -20.89 -26.07 -16.20
C VAL A 149 -19.93 -26.17 -17.39
N ASP A 150 -18.70 -25.69 -17.25
CA ASP A 150 -17.70 -25.63 -18.31
C ASP A 150 -16.30 -25.96 -17.79
N LYS A 151 -15.91 -27.23 -17.85
CA LYS A 151 -14.58 -27.67 -17.39
C LYS A 151 -13.42 -27.04 -18.16
N GLN A 152 -13.67 -26.44 -19.33
CA GLN A 152 -12.67 -25.78 -20.17
C GLN A 152 -12.69 -24.25 -20.03
N PHE A 153 -13.44 -23.69 -19.07
CA PHE A 153 -13.56 -22.23 -18.90
C PHE A 153 -12.20 -21.54 -18.79
N ALA A 154 -11.20 -22.23 -18.22
CA ALA A 154 -9.85 -21.71 -18.02
C ALA A 154 -9.01 -21.66 -19.31
N GLN A 155 -9.39 -22.38 -20.37
CA GLN A 155 -8.77 -22.29 -21.70
C GLN A 155 -9.38 -21.15 -22.54
N SER A 156 -10.63 -20.78 -22.28
CA SER A 156 -11.31 -19.71 -23.02
C SER A 156 -10.75 -18.33 -22.67
N ALA A 157 -10.21 -17.62 -23.65
CA ALA A 157 -9.70 -16.26 -23.45
C ALA A 157 -10.77 -15.28 -22.93
N THR A 158 -12.03 -15.46 -23.34
CA THR A 158 -13.15 -14.59 -22.95
C THR A 158 -13.55 -14.75 -21.50
N THR A 159 -13.29 -15.91 -20.88
CA THR A 159 -13.59 -16.19 -19.48
C THR A 159 -12.34 -16.06 -18.60
N ARG A 160 -11.19 -16.52 -19.09
CA ARG A 160 -9.91 -16.51 -18.37
C ARG A 160 -9.41 -15.09 -18.08
N ALA A 161 -9.42 -14.19 -19.07
CA ALA A 161 -8.87 -12.85 -18.87
C ALA A 161 -9.65 -12.04 -17.81
N PRO A 162 -11.00 -12.02 -17.81
CA PRO A 162 -11.76 -11.39 -16.73
C PRO A 162 -11.51 -12.02 -15.35
N LEU A 163 -11.42 -13.35 -15.25
CA LEU A 163 -11.11 -14.03 -13.99
C LEU A 163 -9.73 -13.62 -13.45
N GLN A 164 -8.71 -13.61 -14.30
CA GLN A 164 -7.35 -13.21 -13.92
C GLN A 164 -7.28 -11.74 -13.51
N ALA A 165 -8.00 -10.86 -14.21
CA ALA A 165 -8.09 -9.45 -13.85
C ALA A 165 -8.80 -9.25 -12.50
N GLY A 166 -9.90 -9.96 -12.24
CA GLY A 166 -10.60 -9.91 -10.95
C GLY A 166 -9.76 -10.40 -9.77
N ILE A 167 -9.01 -11.49 -9.98
CA ILE A 167 -8.02 -11.96 -9.01
C ILE A 167 -6.89 -10.92 -8.79
N GLY A 168 -6.42 -10.29 -9.88
CA GLY A 168 -5.46 -9.19 -9.82
C GLY A 168 -5.96 -8.03 -8.96
N LEU A 169 -7.22 -7.64 -9.13
CA LEU A 169 -7.85 -6.59 -8.34
C LEU A 169 -7.84 -6.91 -6.85
N ILE A 170 -8.16 -8.14 -6.45
CA ILE A 170 -8.15 -8.54 -5.04
C ILE A 170 -6.74 -8.39 -4.43
N ARG A 171 -5.70 -8.79 -5.17
CA ARG A 171 -4.30 -8.64 -4.74
C ARG A 171 -3.88 -7.18 -4.62
N ASP A 172 -4.21 -6.38 -5.62
CA ASP A 172 -3.89 -4.96 -5.64
C ASP A 172 -4.59 -4.22 -4.48
N ALA A 173 -5.88 -4.51 -4.27
CA ALA A 173 -6.64 -3.93 -3.15
C ALA A 173 -6.03 -4.32 -1.79
N ALA A 174 -5.59 -5.57 -1.60
CA ALA A 174 -4.91 -5.98 -0.38
C ALA A 174 -3.62 -5.18 -0.13
N ASN A 175 -2.84 -4.92 -1.18
CA ASN A 175 -1.62 -4.12 -1.10
C ASN A 175 -1.90 -2.63 -0.84
N GLU A 176 -2.92 -2.07 -1.49
CA GLU A 176 -3.34 -0.68 -1.27
C GLU A 176 -3.82 -0.46 0.18
N ILE A 177 -4.66 -1.38 0.69
CA ILE A 177 -5.16 -1.34 2.07
C ILE A 177 -4.00 -1.47 3.06
N GLU A 178 -3.10 -2.44 2.88
CA GLU A 178 -1.93 -2.59 3.75
C GLU A 178 -1.07 -1.32 3.76
N SER A 179 -0.80 -0.76 2.58
CA SER A 179 -0.02 0.47 2.44
C SER A 179 -0.68 1.65 3.16
N ALA A 180 -2.00 1.78 3.05
CA ALA A 180 -2.78 2.80 3.75
C ALA A 180 -2.72 2.63 5.28
N VAL A 181 -2.88 1.40 5.79
CA VAL A 181 -2.77 1.07 7.21
C VAL A 181 -1.39 1.41 7.76
N ARG A 182 -0.32 1.04 7.03
CA ARG A 182 1.07 1.36 7.41
C ARG A 182 1.33 2.85 7.44
N ARG A 183 0.78 3.62 6.50
CA ARG A 183 0.92 5.09 6.47
C ARG A 183 0.17 5.77 7.61
N ALA A 184 -1.00 5.26 7.99
CA ALA A 184 -1.80 5.85 9.06
C ALA A 184 -1.20 5.61 10.45
N ASN A 185 -0.51 4.47 10.63
CA ASN A 185 0.17 4.11 11.86
C ASN A 185 1.48 4.86 12.04
N THR A 186 1.42 5.99 12.76
CA THR A 186 2.57 6.88 12.99
C THR A 186 2.80 7.11 14.48
N VAL A 187 4.08 7.11 14.89
CA VAL A 187 4.49 7.58 16.22
C VAL A 187 4.47 9.09 16.21
N ARG A 188 3.83 9.69 17.21
CA ARG A 188 3.76 11.14 17.40
C ARG A 188 4.74 11.54 18.49
N VAL A 189 5.48 12.61 18.23
CA VAL A 189 6.38 13.22 19.21
C VAL A 189 6.00 14.68 19.32
N PHE A 190 5.60 15.10 20.51
CA PHE A 190 5.31 16.49 20.82
C PHE A 190 6.39 17.02 21.77
N GLU A 191 7.29 17.84 21.25
CA GLU A 191 8.33 18.48 22.04
C GLU A 191 7.87 19.86 22.52
N ARG A 192 8.13 20.15 23.79
CA ARG A 192 7.84 21.43 24.42
C ARG A 192 9.10 21.99 25.05
N ARG A 193 9.40 23.24 24.69
CA ARG A 193 10.46 24.04 25.32
C ARG A 193 9.85 25.02 26.31
N THR A 194 10.42 25.10 27.49
CA THR A 194 10.04 26.04 28.54
C THR A 194 11.28 26.76 29.04
N SER A 195 11.15 28.00 29.48
CA SER A 195 12.26 28.76 30.06
C SER A 195 11.91 29.22 31.47
N ARG A 196 12.94 29.39 32.30
CA ARG A 196 12.82 29.92 33.66
C ARG A 196 13.99 30.89 33.92
N PRO A 197 13.77 32.00 34.65
CA PRO A 197 14.88 32.84 35.12
C PRO A 197 15.85 32.02 35.97
N ASP A 198 17.14 32.22 35.75
CA ASP A 198 18.19 31.60 36.53
C ASP A 198 18.17 32.17 37.96
N PRO A 199 18.00 31.32 39.00
CA PRO A 199 18.00 31.80 40.38
C PRO A 199 19.36 32.33 40.84
N ASP A 200 20.45 31.95 40.18
CA ASP A 200 21.82 32.26 40.60
C ASP A 200 22.46 33.42 39.80
N ASP A 201 21.93 33.74 38.61
CA ASP A 201 22.33 34.90 37.80
C ASP A 201 21.09 35.68 37.30
N PRO A 202 20.78 36.86 37.89
CA PRO A 202 19.61 37.68 37.53
C PRO A 202 19.56 38.21 36.08
N GLY A 203 20.58 37.96 35.25
CA GLY A 203 20.57 38.23 33.80
C GLY A 203 20.39 36.99 32.92
N SER A 204 20.34 35.80 33.51
CA SER A 204 20.41 34.50 32.84
C SER A 204 19.04 33.81 32.78
N THR A 205 18.84 32.96 31.77
CA THR A 205 17.63 32.16 31.57
C THR A 205 18.01 30.71 31.31
N ILE A 206 17.48 29.80 32.13
CA ILE A 206 17.65 28.36 31.94
C ILE A 206 16.53 27.86 31.01
N TYR A 207 16.91 27.13 29.97
CA TYR A 207 15.99 26.51 29.03
C TYR A 207 15.82 25.03 29.36
N PHE A 208 14.58 24.57 29.38
CA PHE A 208 14.21 23.18 29.59
C PHE A 208 13.51 22.62 28.36
N VAL A 209 13.70 21.32 28.13
CA VAL A 209 13.01 20.54 27.10
C VAL A 209 12.26 19.39 27.74
N SER A 210 11.05 19.17 27.26
CA SER A 210 10.22 18.01 27.58
C SER A 210 9.62 17.47 26.28
N ALA A 211 9.30 16.18 26.26
CA ALA A 211 8.65 15.55 25.12
C ALA A 211 7.57 14.58 25.56
N GLU A 212 6.50 14.48 24.80
CA GLU A 212 5.56 13.37 24.88
C GLU A 212 5.68 12.53 23.60
N VAL A 213 6.00 11.25 23.77
CA VAL A 213 5.98 10.26 22.68
C VAL A 213 4.72 9.44 22.83
N SER A 214 3.87 9.46 21.81
CA SER A 214 2.61 8.72 21.81
C SER A 214 2.36 7.97 20.51
N TYR A 215 1.70 6.83 20.64
CA TYR A 215 1.23 6.00 19.53
C TYR A 215 -0.13 5.41 19.89
N ARG A 216 -1.02 5.33 18.91
CA ARG A 216 -2.29 4.62 19.02
C ARG A 216 -2.64 4.06 17.64
N ASN A 217 -2.96 2.77 17.58
CA ASN A 217 -3.40 2.12 16.36
C ASN A 217 -4.85 2.48 15.99
N LEU A 218 -5.25 2.19 14.76
CA LEU A 218 -6.54 2.61 14.20
C LEU A 218 -7.72 1.96 14.92
N ILE A 219 -7.60 0.69 15.30
CA ILE A 219 -8.66 -0.04 16.04
C ILE A 219 -8.57 0.12 17.56
N HIS A 220 -7.63 0.95 18.04
CA HIS A 220 -7.44 1.31 19.45
C HIS A 220 -7.14 0.13 20.40
N THR A 221 -6.65 -0.99 19.89
CA THR A 221 -6.24 -2.15 20.70
C THR A 221 -4.82 -2.04 21.23
N VAL A 222 -3.95 -1.25 20.59
CA VAL A 222 -2.56 -1.04 20.99
C VAL A 222 -2.31 0.45 21.11
N SER A 223 -1.82 0.88 22.29
CA SER A 223 -1.44 2.26 22.52
C SER A 223 -0.21 2.34 23.40
N TYR A 224 0.53 3.43 23.25
CA TYR A 224 1.72 3.75 24.02
C TYR A 224 1.76 5.26 24.24
N THR A 225 2.04 5.68 25.46
CA THR A 225 2.30 7.09 25.79
C THR A 225 3.38 7.15 26.84
N ARG A 226 4.40 7.97 26.61
CA ARG A 226 5.44 8.26 27.60
C ARG A 226 5.82 9.73 27.53
N SER A 227 5.83 10.38 28.69
CA SER A 227 6.33 11.74 28.86
C SER A 227 7.79 11.70 29.34
N ILE A 228 8.59 12.65 28.87
CA ILE A 228 10.04 12.76 29.07
C ILE A 228 10.36 14.16 29.58
N GLY A 229 11.20 14.24 30.60
CA GLY A 229 11.67 15.49 31.20
C GLY A 229 10.78 16.03 32.31
N PRO A 230 10.98 17.31 32.70
CA PRO A 230 11.86 18.28 32.04
C PRO A 230 13.36 18.01 32.25
N TYR A 231 14.14 18.25 31.20
CA TYR A 231 15.61 18.24 31.20
C TYR A 231 16.15 19.62 30.80
N GLU A 232 17.35 19.99 31.23
CA GLU A 232 18.01 21.20 30.73
C GLU A 232 18.37 21.06 29.24
N LEU A 233 18.30 22.16 28.50
CA LEU A 233 18.58 22.18 27.07
C LEU A 233 20.05 21.83 26.82
N GLY A 234 20.30 20.71 26.14
CA GLY A 234 21.64 20.21 25.85
C GLY A 234 22.06 19.01 26.72
N ASP A 235 21.20 18.54 27.63
CA ASP A 235 21.44 17.33 28.41
C ASP A 235 21.36 16.06 27.52
N ASP A 236 22.44 15.26 27.52
CA ASP A 236 22.51 13.98 26.82
C ASP A 236 21.48 12.95 27.34
N ALA A 237 21.05 13.07 28.60
CA ALA A 237 20.02 12.21 29.19
C ALA A 237 18.68 12.36 28.46
N TYR A 238 18.32 13.58 28.05
CA TYR A 238 17.11 13.83 27.24
C TYR A 238 17.16 13.06 25.91
N ALA A 239 18.29 13.13 25.21
CA ALA A 239 18.45 12.47 23.92
C ALA A 239 18.44 10.92 24.05
N GLN A 240 18.92 10.38 25.17
CA GLN A 240 18.84 8.95 25.46
C GLN A 240 17.41 8.50 25.76
N GLU A 241 16.70 9.22 26.66
CA GLU A 241 15.32 8.89 26.99
C GLU A 241 14.37 9.05 25.80
N LEU A 242 14.57 10.09 24.97
CA LEU A 242 13.79 10.29 23.75
C LEU A 242 14.00 9.14 22.76
N ARG A 243 15.23 8.65 22.61
CA ARG A 243 15.51 7.48 21.77
C ARG A 243 14.85 6.21 22.31
N ALA A 244 14.97 5.95 23.62
CA ALA A 244 14.34 4.80 24.25
C ALA A 244 12.80 4.84 24.10
N ALA A 245 12.18 5.98 24.40
CA ALA A 245 10.74 6.15 24.30
C ALA A 245 10.23 6.02 22.85
N ARG A 246 11.01 6.47 21.85
CA ARG A 246 10.70 6.26 20.43
C ARG A 246 10.80 4.79 20.04
N ALA A 247 11.84 4.08 20.48
CA ALA A 247 12.00 2.65 20.21
C ALA A 247 10.82 1.84 20.78
N ASP A 248 10.41 2.13 22.03
CA ASP A 248 9.25 1.51 22.66
C ASP A 248 7.96 1.81 21.89
N ALA A 249 7.76 3.06 21.46
CA ALA A 249 6.61 3.46 20.64
C ALA A 249 6.61 2.80 19.25
N GLU A 250 7.77 2.58 18.65
CA GLU A 250 7.92 1.88 17.37
C GLU A 250 7.65 0.38 17.49
N ALA A 251 8.05 -0.23 18.61
CA ALA A 251 7.66 -1.60 18.93
C ALA A 251 6.14 -1.72 19.09
N ALA A 252 5.52 -0.80 19.83
CA ALA A 252 4.06 -0.72 19.93
C ALA A 252 3.39 -0.50 18.56
N ARG A 253 3.98 0.35 17.71
CA ARG A 253 3.53 0.57 16.32
C ARG A 253 3.57 -0.69 15.50
N HIS A 254 4.62 -1.51 15.61
CA HIS A 254 4.72 -2.76 14.88
C HIS A 254 3.53 -3.67 15.20
N TRP A 255 3.28 -3.95 16.48
CA TRP A 255 2.16 -4.80 16.91
C TRP A 255 0.80 -4.19 16.56
N GLY A 256 0.62 -2.89 16.76
CA GLY A 256 -0.62 -2.19 16.41
C GLY A 256 -0.90 -2.21 14.90
N THR A 257 0.14 -2.09 14.07
CA THR A 257 0.03 -2.20 12.60
C THR A 257 -0.38 -3.62 12.19
N VAL A 258 0.20 -4.66 12.81
CA VAL A 258 -0.20 -6.05 12.56
C VAL A 258 -1.68 -6.28 12.90
N ALA A 259 -2.14 -5.75 14.04
CA ALA A 259 -3.53 -5.84 14.45
C ALA A 259 -4.47 -5.10 13.48
N ASP A 260 -4.09 -3.89 13.03
CA ASP A 260 -4.87 -3.12 12.06
C ASP A 260 -4.93 -3.82 10.68
N ILE A 261 -3.82 -4.39 10.20
CA ILE A 261 -3.77 -5.15 8.94
C ILE A 261 -4.69 -6.38 9.01
N ALA A 262 -4.69 -7.09 10.14
CA ALA A 262 -5.57 -8.23 10.36
C ALA A 262 -7.04 -7.79 10.41
N HIS A 263 -7.36 -6.71 11.14
CA HIS A 263 -8.72 -6.18 11.22
C HIS A 263 -9.23 -5.67 9.87
N ALA A 264 -8.37 -5.11 9.03
CA ALA A 264 -8.69 -4.71 7.66
C ALA A 264 -8.84 -5.91 6.69
N ARG A 265 -8.76 -7.15 7.19
CA ARG A 265 -8.93 -8.41 6.44
C ARG A 265 -7.96 -8.58 5.27
N VAL A 266 -6.81 -7.91 5.28
CA VAL A 266 -5.77 -8.04 4.25
C VAL A 266 -5.28 -9.49 4.10
N PRO A 267 -5.03 -10.27 5.18
CA PRO A 267 -4.64 -11.67 5.04
C PRO A 267 -5.72 -12.51 4.35
N GLU A 268 -6.99 -12.28 4.66
CA GLU A 268 -8.11 -12.98 4.04
C GLU A 268 -8.21 -12.67 2.55
N LEU A 269 -8.04 -11.41 2.15
CA LEU A 269 -8.03 -11.02 0.73
C LEU A 269 -6.90 -11.73 -0.04
N ARG A 270 -5.69 -11.77 0.53
CA ARG A 270 -4.55 -12.50 -0.06
C ARG A 270 -4.82 -13.99 -0.19
N GLN A 271 -5.34 -14.61 0.86
CA GLN A 271 -5.69 -16.03 0.86
C GLN A 271 -6.78 -16.34 -0.17
N THR A 272 -7.78 -15.46 -0.28
CA THR A 272 -8.87 -15.60 -1.25
C THR A 272 -8.32 -15.54 -2.66
N ALA A 273 -7.50 -14.53 -2.99
CA ALA A 273 -6.86 -14.44 -4.30
C ALA A 273 -6.05 -15.69 -4.64
N ALA A 274 -5.21 -16.16 -3.71
CA ALA A 274 -4.42 -17.38 -3.90
C ALA A 274 -5.30 -18.64 -4.10
N THR A 275 -6.43 -18.72 -3.39
CA THR A 275 -7.38 -19.83 -3.53
C THR A 275 -8.06 -19.81 -4.90
N LEU A 276 -8.53 -18.65 -5.35
CA LEU A 276 -9.14 -18.49 -6.67
C LEU A 276 -8.12 -18.78 -7.79
N GLU A 277 -6.87 -18.33 -7.65
CA GLU A 277 -5.77 -18.69 -8.57
C GLU A 277 -5.54 -20.20 -8.64
N SER A 278 -5.54 -20.87 -7.49
CA SER A 278 -5.37 -22.32 -7.42
C SER A 278 -6.51 -23.06 -8.11
N ILE A 279 -7.75 -22.59 -7.97
CA ILE A 279 -8.91 -23.18 -8.66
C ILE A 279 -8.79 -23.03 -10.17
N VAL A 280 -8.48 -21.82 -10.67
CA VAL A 280 -8.28 -21.59 -12.11
C VAL A 280 -7.13 -22.47 -12.63
N ARG A 281 -5.99 -22.49 -11.94
CA ARG A 281 -4.83 -23.30 -12.32
C ARG A 281 -5.15 -24.80 -12.33
N ARG A 282 -5.92 -25.29 -11.37
CA ARG A 282 -6.34 -26.70 -11.32
C ARG A 282 -7.23 -27.06 -12.51
N SER A 283 -8.14 -26.17 -12.93
CA SER A 283 -8.95 -26.38 -14.15
C SER A 283 -8.07 -26.43 -15.42
N GLU A 284 -7.06 -25.56 -15.53
CA GLU A 284 -6.08 -25.61 -16.64
C GLU A 284 -5.34 -26.96 -16.66
N LEU A 285 -4.84 -27.40 -15.50
CA LEU A 285 -4.11 -28.66 -15.35
C LEU A 285 -4.99 -29.88 -15.62
N GLN A 286 -6.26 -29.87 -15.21
CA GLN A 286 -7.20 -30.96 -15.51
C GLN A 286 -7.46 -31.08 -17.01
N THR A 287 -7.52 -29.96 -17.72
CA THR A 287 -7.72 -29.99 -19.17
C THR A 287 -6.48 -30.52 -19.88
N LEU A 288 -5.30 -29.98 -19.54
CA LEU A 288 -4.02 -30.49 -20.07
C LEU A 288 -3.78 -31.96 -19.73
N SER A 289 -4.15 -32.38 -18.52
CA SER A 289 -4.10 -33.78 -18.08
C SER A 289 -4.93 -34.69 -18.98
N SER A 290 -6.14 -34.26 -19.38
CA SER A 290 -6.99 -35.02 -20.29
C SER A 290 -6.45 -35.10 -21.72
N GLU A 291 -5.68 -34.10 -22.15
CA GLU A 291 -5.06 -34.07 -23.48
C GLU A 291 -3.76 -34.89 -23.53
N LEU A 292 -2.99 -34.93 -22.43
CA LEU A 292 -1.66 -35.54 -22.37
C LEU A 292 -1.66 -36.96 -21.77
N ASP A 293 -2.78 -37.44 -21.23
CA ASP A 293 -2.93 -38.73 -20.52
C ASP A 293 -1.98 -38.89 -19.31
N TYR A 294 -1.70 -37.78 -18.62
CA TYR A 294 -0.93 -37.76 -17.36
C TYR A 294 -1.75 -37.12 -16.26
N SER A 295 -1.58 -37.55 -15.01
CA SER A 295 -2.28 -36.96 -13.87
C SER A 295 -1.98 -35.45 -13.72
N PRO A 296 -2.94 -34.62 -13.24
CA PRO A 296 -2.75 -33.17 -13.10
C PRO A 296 -1.53 -32.78 -12.26
N THR A 297 -1.19 -33.58 -11.23
CA THR A 297 -0.02 -33.36 -10.37
C THR A 297 1.30 -33.53 -11.14
N VAL A 298 1.38 -34.53 -12.02
CA VAL A 298 2.57 -34.77 -12.85
C VAL A 298 2.75 -33.63 -13.87
N VAL A 299 1.66 -33.12 -14.44
CA VAL A 299 1.69 -31.96 -15.33
C VAL A 299 2.11 -30.70 -14.57
N GLU A 300 1.62 -30.51 -13.34
CA GLU A 300 2.00 -29.38 -12.49
C GLU A 300 3.48 -29.39 -12.13
N ASP A 301 4.02 -30.55 -11.75
CA ASP A 301 5.44 -30.75 -11.42
C ASP A 301 6.31 -30.47 -12.66
N ALA A 302 5.91 -30.96 -13.84
CA ALA A 302 6.63 -30.70 -15.09
C ALA A 302 6.66 -29.20 -15.42
N LEU A 303 5.53 -28.49 -15.29
CA LEU A 303 5.45 -27.04 -15.50
C LEU A 303 6.26 -26.25 -14.47
N TYR A 304 6.30 -26.72 -13.21
CA TYR A 304 7.13 -26.11 -12.17
C TYR A 304 8.63 -26.25 -12.51
N VAL A 305 9.07 -27.44 -12.91
CA VAL A 305 10.46 -27.69 -13.34
C VAL A 305 10.81 -26.84 -14.55
N GLN A 306 9.92 -26.75 -15.54
CA GLN A 306 10.11 -25.91 -16.72
C GLN A 306 10.27 -24.42 -16.33
N ARG A 307 9.36 -23.85 -15.53
CA ARG A 307 9.48 -22.45 -15.09
C ARG A 307 10.76 -22.18 -14.32
N ARG A 308 11.19 -23.11 -13.47
CA ARG A 308 12.45 -22.99 -12.73
C ARG A 308 13.64 -23.00 -13.68
N GLN A 309 13.62 -23.83 -14.73
CA GLN A 309 14.64 -23.82 -15.77
C GLN A 309 14.62 -22.51 -16.56
N GLU A 310 13.45 -22.01 -16.95
CA GLU A 310 13.30 -20.73 -17.67
C GLU A 310 13.84 -19.56 -16.85
N LEU A 311 13.52 -19.49 -15.55
CA LEU A 311 14.07 -18.48 -14.65
C LEU A 311 15.57 -18.63 -14.47
N GLY A 312 16.07 -19.85 -14.29
CA GLY A 312 17.51 -20.11 -14.19
C GLY A 312 18.26 -19.73 -15.47
N VAL A 313 17.68 -20.00 -16.64
CA VAL A 313 18.23 -19.57 -17.95
C VAL A 313 18.17 -18.06 -18.09
N ALA A 314 17.08 -17.40 -17.67
CA ALA A 314 16.95 -15.95 -17.71
C ALA A 314 17.95 -15.27 -16.77
N GLU A 315 18.17 -15.80 -15.57
CA GLU A 315 19.18 -15.34 -14.63
C GLU A 315 20.60 -15.56 -15.16
N ALA A 316 20.87 -16.73 -15.74
CA ALA A 316 22.15 -17.02 -16.41
C ALA A 316 22.38 -16.08 -17.61
N ALA A 317 21.34 -15.80 -18.40
CA ALA A 317 21.41 -14.85 -19.51
C ALA A 317 21.66 -13.42 -19.02
N ARG A 318 21.00 -12.97 -17.93
CA ARG A 318 21.29 -11.67 -17.30
C ARG A 318 22.71 -11.60 -16.76
N ALA A 319 23.21 -12.67 -16.13
CA ALA A 319 24.58 -12.75 -15.64
C ALA A 319 25.60 -12.71 -16.79
N LEU A 320 25.33 -13.42 -17.90
CA LEU A 320 26.15 -13.37 -19.11
C LEU A 320 26.15 -11.99 -19.76
N VAL A 321 24.99 -11.33 -19.87
CA VAL A 321 24.89 -9.96 -20.39
C VAL A 321 25.65 -8.99 -19.47
N SER A 322 25.44 -9.07 -18.16
CA SER A 322 26.15 -8.25 -17.17
C SER A 322 27.67 -8.47 -17.20
N GLY A 323 28.10 -9.72 -17.37
CA GLY A 323 29.52 -10.06 -17.53
C GLY A 323 30.10 -9.54 -18.85
N SER A 324 29.33 -9.58 -19.93
CA SER A 324 29.74 -9.06 -21.24
C SER A 324 29.83 -7.52 -21.26
N THR A 325 28.93 -6.83 -20.57
CA THR A 325 28.98 -5.37 -20.40
C THR A 325 30.15 -4.96 -19.50
N ALA A 326 30.39 -5.68 -18.39
CA ALA A 326 31.55 -5.44 -17.54
C ALA A 326 32.88 -5.65 -18.31
N LEU A 327 32.94 -6.67 -19.17
CA LEU A 327 34.10 -6.92 -20.03
C LEU A 327 34.27 -5.84 -21.11
N ALA A 328 33.16 -5.35 -21.69
CA ALA A 328 33.17 -4.30 -22.68
C ALA A 328 33.62 -2.95 -22.10
N ASP A 329 33.22 -2.64 -20.86
CA ASP A 329 33.62 -1.43 -20.12
C ASP A 329 35.05 -1.51 -19.59
N ALA A 330 35.55 -2.71 -19.27
CA ALA A 330 36.94 -2.94 -18.87
C ALA A 330 37.91 -2.93 -20.07
N ARG A 331 37.42 -3.17 -21.31
CA ARG A 331 38.26 -3.30 -22.51
C ARG A 331 39.07 -2.05 -22.87
N PRO A 332 38.53 -0.82 -22.78
CA PRO A 332 39.31 0.40 -22.99
C PRO A 332 40.38 0.60 -21.90
N GLN A 333 40.07 0.27 -20.65
CA GLN A 333 41.00 0.41 -19.54
C GLN A 333 42.14 -0.62 -19.64
N LEU A 334 41.83 -1.84 -20.07
CA LEU A 334 42.81 -2.88 -20.40
C LEU A 334 43.72 -2.47 -21.58
N ALA A 335 43.16 -1.85 -22.62
CA ALA A 335 43.95 -1.35 -23.75
C ALA A 335 44.90 -0.21 -23.34
N VAL A 336 44.47 0.68 -22.43
CA VAL A 336 45.31 1.73 -21.85
C VAL A 336 46.41 1.13 -20.96
N ALA A 337 46.08 0.18 -20.09
CA ALA A 337 47.07 -0.50 -19.24
C ALA A 337 48.11 -1.28 -20.06
N ILE A 338 47.69 -1.93 -21.15
CA ILE A 338 48.59 -2.62 -22.08
C ILE A 338 49.45 -1.62 -22.88
N GLY A 339 48.88 -0.49 -23.30
CA GLY A 339 49.62 0.59 -23.96
C GLY A 339 50.68 1.22 -23.06
N GLN A 340 50.35 1.46 -21.79
CA GLN A 340 51.29 1.96 -20.78
C GLN A 340 52.43 0.96 -20.49
N LEU A 341 52.11 -0.34 -20.43
CA LEU A 341 53.11 -1.41 -20.29
C LEU A 341 54.01 -1.57 -21.53
N ALA A 342 53.52 -1.24 -22.72
CA ALA A 342 54.31 -1.29 -23.95
C ALA A 342 55.24 -0.07 -24.10
N GLU A 343 54.91 1.07 -23.47
CA GLU A 343 55.77 2.25 -23.39
C GLU A 343 56.84 2.13 -22.29
N ASP A 344 56.59 1.34 -21.24
CA ASP A 344 57.54 1.03 -20.16
C ASP A 344 58.48 -0.15 -20.50
N GLU A 345 59.10 -0.11 -21.68
CA GLU A 345 60.02 -1.15 -22.22
C GLU A 345 61.34 -1.34 -21.41
N SER A 346 61.41 -0.89 -20.15
CA SER A 346 62.59 -1.04 -19.28
C SER A 346 62.38 -1.83 -17.98
N ALA A 347 61.18 -2.32 -17.68
CA ALA A 347 60.92 -3.08 -16.46
C ALA A 347 60.46 -4.52 -16.75
N SER A 348 61.45 -5.40 -16.92
CA SER A 348 61.28 -6.86 -16.90
C SER A 348 60.93 -7.34 -15.48
N ASP A 349 59.70 -7.16 -15.02
CA ASP A 349 59.28 -7.74 -13.73
C ASP A 349 57.90 -8.40 -13.81
N ALA A 350 57.89 -9.71 -13.55
CA ALA A 350 56.70 -10.55 -13.44
C ALA A 350 55.71 -10.06 -12.37
N GLU A 351 56.15 -9.21 -11.44
CA GLU A 351 55.29 -8.55 -10.45
C GLU A 351 54.33 -7.52 -11.08
N SER A 352 54.76 -6.79 -12.11
CA SER A 352 53.89 -5.84 -12.83
C SER A 352 52.77 -6.56 -13.58
N LEU A 353 53.06 -7.73 -14.15
CA LEU A 353 52.05 -8.57 -14.81
C LEU A 353 51.07 -9.19 -13.79
N ALA A 354 51.57 -9.61 -12.62
CA ALA A 354 50.74 -10.18 -11.55
C ALA A 354 49.78 -9.13 -10.94
N ALA A 355 50.23 -7.88 -10.77
CA ALA A 355 49.41 -6.77 -10.32
C ALA A 355 48.26 -6.48 -11.30
N VAL A 356 48.55 -6.49 -12.61
CA VAL A 356 47.52 -6.30 -13.65
C VAL A 356 46.50 -7.45 -13.67
N ILE A 357 46.94 -8.70 -13.52
CA ILE A 357 46.03 -9.85 -13.42
C ILE A 357 45.14 -9.74 -12.16
N GLN A 358 45.65 -9.19 -11.06
CA GLN A 358 44.89 -8.98 -9.83
C GLN A 358 43.82 -7.90 -9.98
N GLU A 359 44.13 -6.81 -10.67
CA GLU A 359 43.19 -5.71 -10.93
C GLU A 359 42.09 -6.14 -11.92
N ILE A 360 42.45 -6.94 -12.93
CA ILE A 360 41.48 -7.59 -13.83
C ILE A 360 40.55 -8.53 -13.05
N ARG A 361 41.07 -9.32 -12.11
CA ARG A 361 40.23 -10.18 -11.25
C ARG A 361 39.27 -9.36 -10.39
N ARG A 362 39.71 -8.23 -9.83
CA ARG A 362 38.83 -7.33 -9.04
C ARG A 362 37.69 -6.75 -9.88
N GLY A 363 37.98 -6.30 -11.10
CA GLY A 363 36.97 -5.76 -12.02
C GLY A 363 35.96 -6.79 -12.53
N LEU A 364 36.32 -8.09 -12.54
CA LEU A 364 35.46 -9.19 -12.99
C LEU A 364 34.64 -9.85 -11.88
N THR A 365 34.90 -9.55 -10.61
CA THR A 365 34.05 -10.00 -9.50
C THR A 365 32.82 -9.10 -9.39
N PRO A 366 31.60 -9.61 -9.65
CA PRO A 366 30.39 -8.82 -9.44
C PRO A 366 30.26 -8.49 -7.95
N ALA A 367 29.97 -7.22 -7.64
CA ALA A 367 29.65 -6.77 -6.30
C ALA A 367 28.32 -7.39 -5.84
N GLY A 368 28.38 -8.60 -5.29
CA GLY A 368 27.19 -9.30 -4.80
C GLY A 368 27.58 -10.58 -4.06
N GLY A 369 27.70 -10.49 -2.74
CA GLY A 369 28.00 -11.67 -1.92
C GLY A 369 28.24 -11.39 -0.44
N ALA A 370 27.23 -10.89 0.26
CA ALA A 370 27.09 -11.11 1.71
C ALA A 370 25.60 -11.27 2.04
N ARG A 371 25.08 -12.47 1.75
CA ARG A 371 23.94 -13.04 2.47
C ARG A 371 24.48 -14.30 3.16
N GLU A 372 24.87 -14.13 4.41
CA GLU A 372 24.86 -15.18 5.42
C GLU A 372 23.91 -14.71 6.52
N GLY A 373 22.94 -15.57 6.86
CA GLY A 373 21.85 -15.29 7.80
C GLY A 373 20.56 -15.95 7.35
#